data_AF-A0A251WH74-F1
#
_entry.id   AF-A0A251WH74-F1
#
_cell.length_a   1.000
_cell.length_b   1.000
_cell.length_c   1.000
_cell.angle_alpha   90.00
_cell.angle_beta   90.00
_cell.angle_gamma   90.00
#
_symmetry.space_group_name_H-M   'P 1'
#
loop_
_entity.id
_entity.type
_entity.pdbx_description
1 polymer ?
#
loop_
_entity_poly.entity_id
_entity_poly.type
_entity_poly.pdbx_seq_one_letter_code
_entity_poly.pdbx_strand_id
1 'polypeptide(L)'
;MNSTNSWVQDSSSLEITNASIDPDKPVRRSRSTLHLQSDFTLTAIPPERIGIDGQYDHNGLAKRVFLRLQELFGVELVQNLRIAQRGRVVILMGTLPDSVAVQSFQSLVEAILSVEGALFVETQGLCSQGKLTGST
;
A
#
# COMPACT_ATOMS: atom_id res chain seq x y z
N MET A 1 -14.92 46.47 32.24
CA MET A 1 -13.45 46.56 32.04
C MET A 1 -12.83 45.69 33.14
N ASN A 2 -12.08 44.60 32.99
CA ASN A 2 -11.59 43.72 31.92
C ASN A 2 -11.48 42.33 32.63
N SER A 3 -12.08 41.25 32.15
CA SER A 3 -11.59 40.28 31.16
C SER A 3 -10.29 39.51 31.49
N THR A 4 -10.50 38.22 31.75
CA THR A 4 -9.85 37.05 31.11
C THR A 4 -8.77 36.29 31.91
N ASN A 5 -9.10 35.01 32.15
CA ASN A 5 -8.29 33.95 32.74
C ASN A 5 -7.14 33.45 31.84
N SER A 6 -6.14 32.91 32.53
CA SER A 6 -4.98 32.10 32.15
C SER A 6 -5.06 31.23 30.89
N TRP A 7 -3.98 31.23 30.10
CA TRP A 7 -2.93 30.19 30.04
C TRP A 7 -2.15 30.40 28.73
N VAL A 8 -0.90 30.89 28.84
CA VAL A 8 0.08 30.95 27.74
C VAL A 8 1.41 30.42 28.25
N GLN A 9 1.93 29.44 27.50
CA GLN A 9 3.30 28.97 27.25
C GLN A 9 4.44 29.47 28.17
N ASP A 10 5.34 28.58 28.59
CA ASP A 10 6.54 28.26 27.78
C ASP A 10 7.53 27.33 28.52
N SER A 11 8.03 26.35 27.77
CA SER A 11 9.36 25.73 27.78
C SER A 11 10.22 25.83 29.06
N SER A 12 10.16 24.79 29.90
CA SER A 12 11.18 24.57 30.92
C SER A 12 12.30 23.68 30.40
N SER A 13 13.53 24.18 30.60
CA SER A 13 14.80 23.46 30.73
C SER A 13 15.45 22.94 29.45
N LEU A 14 16.48 23.65 28.98
CA LEU A 14 17.84 23.10 28.83
C LEU A 14 18.86 24.25 28.96
N GLU A 15 19.55 24.32 30.10
CA GLU A 15 20.76 25.14 30.25
C GLU A 15 21.88 24.54 29.39
N ILE A 16 22.45 25.34 28.48
CA ILE A 16 23.61 24.96 27.69
C ILE A 16 24.85 25.23 28.55
N THR A 17 25.38 24.20 29.19
CA THR A 17 26.74 24.24 29.75
C THR A 17 27.75 24.09 28.61
N ASN A 18 28.59 25.11 28.39
CA ASN A 18 29.74 25.03 27.48
C ASN A 18 30.72 23.97 27.99
N ALA A 19 30.59 22.74 27.50
CA ALA A 19 31.51 21.65 27.77
C ALA A 19 32.80 21.83 26.96
N SER A 20 33.93 21.73 27.67
CA SER A 20 35.31 21.81 27.18
C SER A 20 35.53 20.94 25.93
N ILE A 21 36.06 21.54 24.87
CA ILE A 21 36.38 20.88 23.60
C ILE A 21 37.70 20.14 23.79
N ASP A 22 37.64 18.82 23.93
CA ASP A 22 38.81 17.94 23.91
C ASP A 22 39.20 17.66 22.44
N PRO A 23 40.39 18.07 21.96
CA PRO A 23 40.73 17.99 20.54
C PRO A 23 41.04 16.57 20.04
N ASP A 24 41.09 15.55 20.91
CA ASP A 24 41.54 14.20 20.55
C ASP A 24 40.45 13.11 20.61
N LYS A 25 39.17 13.51 20.72
CA LYS A 25 38.05 12.57 20.66
C LYS A 25 37.59 12.40 19.21
N PRO A 26 37.60 11.19 18.62
CA PRO A 26 37.10 11.00 17.27
C PRO A 26 35.61 11.36 17.22
N VAL A 27 35.30 12.43 16.48
CA VAL A 27 33.94 12.90 16.19
C VAL A 27 33.20 11.77 15.47
N ARG A 28 32.34 11.06 16.20
CA ARG A 28 31.42 10.07 15.63
C ARG A 28 30.34 10.84 14.86
N ARG A 29 30.64 11.20 13.61
CA ARG A 29 29.66 11.77 12.67
C ARG A 29 28.54 10.75 12.51
N SER A 30 27.36 11.03 13.08
CA SER A 30 26.12 10.35 12.74
C SER A 30 25.85 10.57 11.26
N ARG A 31 26.33 9.63 10.44
CA ARG A 31 26.03 9.56 9.03
C ARG A 31 24.61 9.02 8.95
N SER A 32 23.64 9.90 8.75
CA SER A 32 22.26 9.54 8.41
C SER A 32 22.27 8.94 7.00
N THR A 33 22.59 7.65 6.92
CA THR A 33 22.29 6.82 5.75
C THR A 33 20.78 6.73 5.62
N LEU A 34 20.23 7.31 4.55
CA LEU A 34 18.89 6.97 4.07
C LEU A 34 18.86 5.47 3.86
N HIS A 35 18.20 4.77 4.77
CA HIS A 35 18.03 3.33 4.74
C HIS A 35 16.93 3.04 3.72
N LEU A 36 17.31 2.93 2.44
CA LEU A 36 16.50 2.18 1.49
C LEU A 36 16.59 0.72 1.92
N GLN A 37 15.67 0.31 2.81
CA GLN A 37 15.50 -1.07 3.27
C GLN A 37 15.07 -1.91 2.07
N SER A 38 16.07 -2.38 1.33
CA SER A 38 15.94 -3.61 0.57
C SER A 38 16.11 -4.75 1.57
N ASP A 39 15.03 -5.04 2.30
CA ASP A 39 14.92 -6.24 3.14
C ASP A 39 14.85 -7.46 2.23
N PHE A 40 15.99 -7.85 1.66
CA PHE A 40 16.18 -9.17 1.08
C PHE A 40 16.92 -10.01 2.13
N THR A 41 16.19 -10.41 3.17
CA THR A 41 16.60 -11.56 3.96
C THR A 41 16.65 -12.73 2.99
N LEU A 42 17.85 -13.28 2.73
CA LEU A 42 18.09 -14.39 1.78
C LEU A 42 17.40 -15.72 2.16
N THR A 43 16.45 -15.66 3.09
CA THR A 43 15.71 -16.79 3.67
C THR A 43 14.20 -16.50 3.81
N ALA A 44 13.73 -15.28 3.56
CA ALA A 44 12.29 -14.99 3.59
C ALA A 44 11.65 -15.27 2.23
N ILE A 45 10.41 -15.74 2.28
CA ILE A 45 9.55 -15.84 1.10
C ILE A 45 9.29 -14.40 0.62
N PRO A 46 9.55 -14.06 -0.66
CA PRO A 46 9.23 -12.73 -1.17
C PRO A 46 7.75 -12.41 -0.94
N PRO A 47 7.37 -11.18 -0.59
CA PRO A 47 6.01 -10.86 -0.18
C PRO A 47 4.99 -11.22 -1.26
N GLU A 48 5.31 -11.04 -2.54
CA GLU A 48 4.44 -11.44 -3.65
C GLU A 48 4.28 -12.97 -3.82
N ARG A 49 5.12 -13.76 -3.16
CA ARG A 49 5.12 -15.24 -3.15
C ARG A 49 4.55 -15.83 -1.86
N ILE A 50 4.14 -15.01 -0.90
CA ILE A 50 3.44 -15.52 0.30
C ILE A 50 2.04 -16.01 -0.16
N GLY A 51 1.52 -17.11 0.36
CA GLY A 51 0.18 -17.60 0.08
C GLY A 51 -0.88 -16.94 0.97
N ILE A 52 -2.10 -17.48 0.99
CA ILE A 52 -3.13 -17.05 1.96
C ILE A 52 -2.73 -17.50 3.38
N ASP A 53 -2.13 -18.69 3.52
CA ASP A 53 -1.71 -19.26 4.81
C ASP A 53 -0.26 -18.92 5.21
N GLY A 54 0.36 -17.93 4.57
CA GLY A 54 1.75 -17.54 4.86
C GLY A 54 2.84 -18.42 4.22
N GLN A 55 2.47 -19.52 3.55
CA GLN A 55 3.43 -20.43 2.89
C GLN A 55 3.86 -19.93 1.51
N TYR A 56 4.88 -20.54 0.89
CA TYR A 56 5.28 -20.17 -0.47
C TYR A 56 4.19 -20.58 -1.48
N ASP A 57 3.77 -19.64 -2.32
CA ASP A 57 2.87 -19.84 -3.44
C ASP A 57 3.31 -18.98 -4.64
N HIS A 58 3.45 -19.62 -5.80
CA HIS A 58 3.82 -18.92 -7.02
C HIS A 58 2.80 -17.81 -7.37
N ASN A 59 1.52 -18.02 -7.09
CA ASN A 59 0.44 -17.08 -7.35
C ASN A 59 -0.08 -16.44 -6.06
N GLY A 60 0.78 -16.36 -5.05
CA GLY A 60 0.46 -15.91 -3.71
C GLY A 60 -0.20 -14.53 -3.67
N LEU A 61 0.40 -13.55 -4.36
CA LEU A 61 -0.17 -12.22 -4.49
C LEU A 61 -1.53 -12.25 -5.18
N ALA A 62 -1.67 -12.95 -6.32
CA ALA A 62 -2.94 -13.03 -7.04
C ALA A 62 -4.07 -13.59 -6.17
N LYS A 63 -3.80 -14.63 -5.37
CA LYS A 63 -4.77 -15.23 -4.46
C LYS A 63 -5.18 -14.29 -3.33
N ARG A 64 -4.23 -13.58 -2.72
CA ARG A 64 -4.55 -12.56 -1.70
C ARG A 64 -5.34 -11.40 -2.27
N VAL A 65 -5.00 -10.97 -3.48
CA VAL A 65 -5.74 -9.91 -4.19
C VAL A 65 -7.17 -10.37 -4.49
N PHE A 66 -7.35 -11.60 -4.97
CA PHE A 66 -8.67 -12.19 -5.20
C PHE A 66 -9.52 -12.15 -3.93
N LEU A 67 -8.97 -12.64 -2.81
CA LEU A 67 -9.64 -12.64 -1.51
C LEU A 67 -10.00 -11.21 -1.08
N ARG A 68 -9.05 -10.27 -1.19
CA ARG A 68 -9.26 -8.88 -0.79
C ARG A 68 -10.36 -8.19 -1.60
N LEU A 69 -10.41 -8.42 -2.91
CA LEU A 69 -11.47 -7.88 -3.77
C LEU A 69 -12.81 -8.54 -3.46
N GLN A 70 -12.82 -9.84 -3.14
CA GLN A 70 -14.03 -10.56 -2.76
C GLN A 70 -14.63 -9.99 -1.47
N GLU A 71 -13.81 -9.65 -0.48
CA GLU A 71 -14.24 -9.02 0.77
C GLU A 71 -14.83 -7.61 0.57
N LEU A 72 -14.20 -6.80 -0.27
CA LEU A 72 -14.56 -5.38 -0.42
C LEU A 72 -15.72 -5.15 -1.41
N PHE A 73 -15.74 -5.91 -2.51
CA PHE A 73 -16.66 -5.67 -3.62
C PHE A 73 -17.63 -6.82 -3.88
N GLY A 74 -17.47 -7.93 -3.14
CA GLY A 74 -18.33 -9.10 -3.25
C GLY A 74 -17.89 -10.10 -4.32
N VAL A 75 -18.44 -11.31 -4.23
CA VAL A 75 -18.06 -12.46 -5.07
C VAL A 75 -18.41 -12.25 -6.54
N GLU A 76 -19.55 -11.60 -6.81
CA GLU A 76 -20.05 -11.34 -8.17
C GLU A 76 -19.08 -10.51 -9.01
N LEU A 77 -18.43 -9.51 -8.40
CA LEU A 77 -17.40 -8.73 -9.09
C LEU A 77 -16.25 -9.65 -9.51
N VAL A 78 -15.72 -10.40 -8.55
CA VAL A 78 -14.49 -11.17 -8.74
C VAL A 78 -14.71 -12.36 -9.68
N GLN A 79 -15.91 -12.92 -9.74
CA GLN A 79 -16.25 -13.97 -10.73
C GLN A 79 -16.12 -13.50 -12.18
N ASN A 80 -16.37 -12.21 -12.44
CA ASN A 80 -16.24 -11.62 -13.77
C ASN A 80 -14.82 -11.12 -14.07
N LEU A 81 -13.92 -11.22 -13.10
CA LEU A 81 -12.53 -10.78 -13.20
C LEU A 81 -11.58 -11.97 -13.18
N ARG A 82 -10.60 -11.93 -14.07
CA ARG A 82 -9.44 -12.81 -14.01
C ARG A 82 -8.26 -12.00 -13.46
N ILE A 83 -7.73 -12.49 -12.35
CA ILE A 83 -6.58 -11.90 -11.65
C ILE A 83 -5.38 -12.79 -11.90
N ALA A 84 -4.35 -12.23 -12.51
CA ALA A 84 -3.07 -12.90 -12.72
C ALA A 84 -1.92 -12.10 -12.08
N GLN A 85 -0.76 -12.73 -11.95
CA GLN A 85 0.42 -12.15 -11.34
C GLN A 85 1.64 -12.34 -12.25
N ARG A 86 2.45 -11.29 -12.36
CA ARG A 86 3.79 -11.32 -12.95
C ARG A 86 4.77 -10.64 -12.00
N GLY A 87 5.41 -11.43 -11.14
CA GLY A 87 6.24 -10.90 -10.05
C GLY A 87 5.38 -10.07 -9.08
N ARG A 88 5.71 -8.78 -8.94
CA ARG A 88 4.95 -7.81 -8.11
C ARG A 88 3.85 -7.06 -8.86
N VAL A 89 3.63 -7.40 -10.14
CA VAL A 89 2.59 -6.80 -10.98
C VAL A 89 1.34 -7.69 -10.94
N VAL A 90 0.20 -7.08 -10.66
CA VAL A 90 -1.11 -7.72 -10.75
C VAL A 90 -1.72 -7.36 -12.11
N ILE A 91 -2.18 -8.37 -12.85
CA ILE A 91 -2.81 -8.19 -14.15
C ILE A 91 -4.30 -8.47 -13.99
N LEU A 92 -5.12 -7.45 -14.23
CA LEU A 92 -6.58 -7.54 -14.22
C LEU A 92 -7.12 -7.69 -15.64
N MET A 93 -7.97 -8.68 -15.84
CA MET A 93 -8.65 -8.95 -17.10
C MET A 93 -10.13 -9.24 -16.84
N GLY A 94 -10.98 -9.06 -17.85
CA GLY A 94 -12.40 -9.44 -17.78
C GLY A 94 -13.34 -8.24 -17.80
N THR A 95 -14.44 -8.35 -17.08
CA THR A 95 -15.53 -7.36 -17.17
C THR A 95 -15.86 -6.79 -15.79
N LEU A 96 -15.97 -5.46 -15.71
CA LEU A 96 -16.47 -4.76 -14.54
C LEU A 96 -17.94 -4.36 -14.75
N PRO A 97 -18.81 -4.49 -13.73
CA PRO A 97 -20.12 -3.85 -13.75
C PRO A 97 -19.98 -2.34 -13.93
N ASP A 98 -20.88 -1.70 -14.69
CA ASP A 98 -20.82 -0.25 -14.95
C ASP A 98 -20.81 0.58 -13.65
N SER A 99 -21.50 0.14 -12.60
CA SER A 99 -21.50 0.78 -11.28
C SER A 99 -20.10 0.88 -10.68
N VAL A 100 -19.26 -0.16 -10.86
CA VAL A 100 -17.89 -0.21 -10.37
C VAL A 100 -16.94 0.52 -11.31
N ALA A 101 -17.14 0.40 -12.63
CA ALA A 101 -16.32 1.06 -13.64
C ALA A 101 -16.37 2.59 -13.53
N VAL A 102 -17.55 3.16 -13.28
CA VAL A 102 -17.75 4.62 -13.26
C VAL A 102 -17.34 5.25 -11.93
N GLN A 103 -17.54 4.57 -10.79
CA GLN A 103 -17.40 5.19 -9.47
C GLN A 103 -16.24 4.66 -8.63
N SER A 104 -15.72 3.47 -8.94
CA SER A 104 -14.87 2.73 -7.99
C SER A 104 -13.66 2.04 -8.61
N PHE A 105 -13.33 2.30 -9.88
CA PHE A 105 -12.12 1.75 -10.49
C PHE A 105 -10.84 2.17 -9.75
N GLN A 106 -10.76 3.44 -9.37
CA GLN A 106 -9.66 3.96 -8.55
C GLN A 106 -9.56 3.23 -7.20
N SER A 107 -10.68 3.08 -6.49
CA SER A 107 -10.74 2.35 -5.22
C SER A 107 -10.39 0.87 -5.35
N LEU A 108 -10.72 0.26 -6.50
CA LEU A 108 -10.32 -1.10 -6.83
C LEU A 108 -8.80 -1.21 -6.99
N VAL A 109 -8.18 -0.30 -7.73
CA VAL A 109 -6.73 -0.26 -7.89
C VAL A 109 -6.04 -0.01 -6.55
N GLU A 110 -6.54 0.91 -5.73
CA GLU A 110 -6.03 1.19 -4.39
C GLU A 110 -6.14 -0.02 -3.47
N ALA A 111 -7.26 -0.74 -3.51
CA ALA A 111 -7.43 -1.98 -2.76
C ALA A 111 -6.38 -3.03 -3.15
N ILE A 112 -6.06 -3.15 -4.43
CA ILE A 112 -5.02 -4.09 -4.91
C ILE A 112 -3.64 -3.65 -4.46
N LEU A 113 -3.31 -2.37 -4.60
CA LEU A 113 -2.02 -1.81 -4.18
C LEU A 113 -1.83 -1.83 -2.66
N SER A 114 -2.91 -1.90 -1.89
CA SER A 114 -2.85 -2.09 -0.43
C SER A 114 -2.43 -3.50 -0.02
N VAL A 115 -2.45 -4.48 -0.93
CA VAL A 115 -2.00 -5.85 -0.64
C VAL A 115 -0.49 -5.90 -0.63
N GLU A 116 0.06 -6.44 0.46
CA GLU A 116 1.51 -6.60 0.61
C GLU A 116 2.13 -7.37 -0.57
N GLY A 117 3.19 -6.80 -1.14
CA GLY A 117 3.90 -7.34 -2.31
C GLY A 117 3.37 -6.86 -3.66
N ALA A 118 2.22 -6.15 -3.71
CA ALA A 118 1.78 -5.46 -4.92
C ALA A 118 2.62 -4.19 -5.15
N LEU A 119 3.09 -4.01 -6.38
CA LEU A 119 3.79 -2.79 -6.80
C LEU A 119 3.02 -2.02 -7.87
N PHE A 120 2.35 -2.75 -8.77
CA PHE A 120 1.70 -2.16 -9.92
C PHE A 120 0.50 -2.99 -10.37
N VAL A 121 -0.48 -2.32 -10.97
CA VAL A 121 -1.67 -2.93 -11.55
C VAL A 121 -1.69 -2.65 -13.04
N GLU A 122 -1.71 -3.72 -13.83
CA GLU A 122 -1.86 -3.69 -15.27
C GLU A 122 -3.28 -4.15 -15.62
N THR A 123 -3.93 -3.46 -16.56
CA THR A 123 -5.25 -3.88 -17.08
C THR A 123 -5.08 -4.38 -18.50
N GLN A 124 -5.65 -5.54 -18.78
CA GLN A 124 -5.60 -6.14 -20.11
C GLN A 124 -6.99 -6.65 -20.49
N GLY A 125 -7.57 -6.09 -21.55
CA GLY A 125 -8.91 -6.49 -22.02
C GLY A 125 -10.00 -6.29 -20.96
N LEU A 126 -9.86 -5.28 -20.10
CA LEU A 126 -10.86 -4.92 -19.11
C LEU A 126 -11.96 -4.09 -19.77
N CYS A 127 -13.20 -4.58 -19.79
CA CYS A 127 -14.35 -3.86 -20.35
C CYS A 127 -15.41 -3.57 -19.27
N SER A 128 -16.21 -2.52 -19.46
CA SER A 128 -17.39 -2.29 -18.61
C SER A 128 -18.59 -3.04 -19.19
N GLN A 129 -19.44 -3.60 -18.32
CA GLN A 129 -20.62 -4.35 -18.71
C GLN A 129 -21.78 -3.39 -19.04
N GLY A 130 -21.67 -2.74 -20.20
CA GLY A 130 -22.69 -1.83 -20.72
C GLY A 130 -24.02 -2.55 -20.96
N LYS A 131 -25.05 -2.23 -20.18
CA LYS A 131 -26.43 -2.60 -20.55
C LYS A 131 -26.87 -1.67 -21.67
N LEU A 132 -26.84 -2.14 -22.92
CA LEU A 132 -27.46 -1.45 -24.06
C LEU A 132 -28.97 -1.32 -23.81
N THR A 133 -29.39 -0.23 -23.18
CA THR A 133 -30.81 0.14 -23.13
C THR A 133 -31.18 0.62 -24.53
N GLY A 134 -31.60 -0.29 -25.40
CA GLY A 134 -32.24 0.07 -26.65
C GLY A 134 -33.54 0.80 -26.32
N SER A 135 -33.57 2.12 -26.53
CA SER A 135 -34.82 2.87 -26.56
C SER A 135 -35.50 2.56 -27.90
N THR A 136 -36.66 1.93 -27.84
CA THR A 136 -37.64 1.94 -28.93
C THR A 136 -38.50 3.19 -28.81
#